data_AF-A0A924D0P8-F1
#
_entry.id   AF-A0A924D0P8-F1
#
_cell.length_a   1.000
_cell.length_b   1.000
_cell.length_c   1.000
_cell.angle_alpha   90.00
_cell.angle_beta   90.00
_cell.angle_gamma   90.00
#
_symmetry.space_group_name_H-M   'P 1'
#
loop_
_entity.id
_entity.type
_entity.pdbx_description
1 polymer ?
#
loop_
_entity_poly.entity_id
_entity_poly.type
_entity_poly.pdbx_seq_one_letter_code
_entity_poly.pdbx_strand_id
1 'polypeptide(L)'
;MADTAAFPAGPRPGERDTAFFKDPMIDHLLRAIVTLTMEVSVTRERVRTLEVLLAQGGAIDPAQADQYEPGSEEAADRARQRSKLTEEILGPIVSRLSRDG
;
A
#
# COMPACT_ATOMS: atom_id res chain seq x y z
N MET A 1 33.96 32.93 -5.93
CA MET A 1 33.61 31.91 -4.92
C MET A 1 32.10 31.84 -4.88
N ALA A 2 31.50 30.76 -5.37
CA ALA A 2 30.06 30.56 -5.31
C ALA A 2 29.69 30.11 -3.89
N ASP A 3 28.76 30.81 -3.28
CA ASP A 3 28.17 30.49 -1.99
C ASP A 3 27.29 29.24 -2.17
N THR A 4 27.79 28.08 -1.74
CA THR A 4 27.01 26.85 -1.68
C THR A 4 26.02 27.03 -0.54
N ALA A 5 24.84 27.59 -0.84
CA ALA A 5 23.72 27.61 0.07
C ALA A 5 23.37 26.16 0.44
N ALA A 6 23.85 25.72 1.59
CA ALA A 6 23.53 24.41 2.14
C ALA A 6 22.02 24.28 2.25
N PHE A 7 21.47 23.15 1.80
CA PHE A 7 20.06 22.86 1.98
C PHE A 7 19.70 22.99 3.47
N PRO A 8 18.62 23.69 3.81
CA PRO A 8 18.23 23.86 5.20
C PRO A 8 18.03 22.48 5.84
N ALA A 9 18.56 22.32 7.05
CA ALA A 9 18.36 21.09 7.82
C ALA A 9 16.85 20.84 7.96
N GLY A 10 16.41 19.64 7.56
CA GLY A 10 15.02 19.23 7.71
C GLY A 10 14.58 19.22 9.18
N PRO A 11 13.26 19.26 9.45
CA PRO A 11 12.74 19.28 10.81
C PRO A 11 13.26 18.10 11.63
N ARG A 12 13.51 18.36 12.92
CA ARG A 12 14.10 17.39 13.84
C ARG A 12 13.17 16.17 13.98
N PRO A 13 13.71 14.94 14.17
CA PRO A 13 12.89 13.80 14.52
C PRO A 13 12.05 14.11 15.77
N GLY A 14 10.72 14.12 15.64
CA GLY A 14 9.77 14.55 16.69
C GLY A 14 9.02 15.86 16.41
N GLU A 15 9.54 16.72 15.53
CA GLU A 15 8.84 17.93 15.02
C GLU A 15 8.11 17.67 13.68
N ARG A 16 8.06 16.40 13.25
CA ARG A 16 7.41 15.98 12.00
C ARG A 16 5.89 15.83 12.10
N ASP A 17 5.30 16.21 13.23
CA ASP A 17 3.85 16.34 13.40
C ASP A 17 3.38 17.71 12.92
N THR A 18 3.65 18.02 11.65
CA THR A 18 2.83 19.02 10.96
C THR A 18 1.55 18.31 10.57
N ALA A 19 0.52 18.41 11.42
CA ALA A 19 -0.84 18.12 11.00
C ALA A 19 -1.12 18.94 9.73
N PHE A 20 -1.41 18.28 8.61
CA PHE A 20 -1.71 18.96 7.35
C PHE A 20 -3.14 19.47 7.34
N PHE A 21 -4.02 18.85 8.13
CA PHE A 21 -5.42 19.21 8.25
C PHE A 21 -5.81 19.59 9.68
N LYS A 22 -6.94 20.30 9.81
CA LYS A 22 -7.49 20.70 11.12
C LYS A 22 -7.98 19.50 11.93
N ASP A 23 -8.46 18.47 11.26
CA ASP A 23 -8.91 17.23 11.88
C ASP A 23 -7.77 16.20 11.78
N PRO A 24 -7.16 15.79 12.90
CA PRO A 24 -6.11 14.78 12.93
C PRO A 24 -6.52 13.44 12.32
N MET A 25 -7.82 13.12 12.28
CA MET A 25 -8.33 11.92 11.61
C MET A 25 -8.05 11.95 10.11
N ILE A 26 -8.15 13.13 9.47
CA ILE A 26 -7.88 13.29 8.04
C ILE A 26 -6.40 13.07 7.74
N ASP A 27 -5.50 13.52 8.61
CA ASP A 27 -4.06 13.28 8.48
C ASP A 27 -3.71 11.79 8.60
N HIS A 28 -4.35 11.09 9.52
CA HIS A 28 -4.17 9.64 9.66
C HIS A 28 -4.70 8.87 8.45
N LEU A 29 -5.87 9.26 7.92
CA LEU A 29 -6.43 8.68 6.70
C LEU A 29 -5.52 8.94 5.49
N LEU A 30 -5.04 10.16 5.32
CA LEU A 30 -4.10 10.50 4.24
C LEU A 30 -2.83 9.67 4.34
N ARG A 31 -2.26 9.53 5.54
CA ARG A 31 -1.07 8.69 5.76
C ARG A 31 -1.33 7.24 5.40
N ALA A 32 -2.47 6.67 5.81
CA ALA A 32 -2.85 5.32 5.46
C ALA A 32 -2.99 5.14 3.93
N ILE A 33 -3.66 6.07 3.24
CA ILE A 33 -3.82 6.02 1.78
C ILE A 33 -2.47 6.09 1.07
N VAL A 34 -1.58 6.97 1.51
CA VAL A 34 -0.24 7.14 0.94
C VAL A 34 0.59 5.87 1.12
N THR A 35 0.59 5.29 2.33
CA THR A 35 1.27 4.01 2.60
C THR A 35 0.72 2.88 1.73
N LEU A 36 -0.61 2.71 1.68
CA LEU A 36 -1.25 1.69 0.85
C LEU A 36 -0.92 1.86 -0.64
N THR A 37 -0.91 3.10 -1.13
CA THR A 37 -0.58 3.39 -2.53
C THR A 37 0.86 2.96 -2.85
N MET A 38 1.80 3.24 -1.95
CA MET A 38 3.19 2.79 -2.10
C MET A 38 3.30 1.27 -2.09
N GLU A 39 2.67 0.60 -1.11
CA GLU A 39 2.69 -0.87 -1.03
C GLU A 39 2.05 -1.53 -2.25
N VAL A 40 0.94 -0.99 -2.76
CA VAL A 40 0.29 -1.46 -4.00
C VAL A 40 1.21 -1.25 -5.20
N SER A 41 1.92 -0.13 -5.30
CA SER A 41 2.87 0.14 -6.39
C SER A 41 3.99 -0.90 -6.41
N VAL A 42 4.64 -1.12 -5.27
CA VAL A 42 5.74 -2.10 -5.14
C VAL A 42 5.24 -3.53 -5.40
N THR A 43 4.05 -3.86 -4.90
CA THR A 43 3.44 -5.18 -5.13
C THR A 43 3.16 -5.42 -6.61
N ARG A 44 2.59 -4.43 -7.32
CA ARG A 44 2.34 -4.52 -8.77
C ARG A 44 3.62 -4.68 -9.56
N GLU A 45 4.66 -3.93 -9.22
CA GLU A 45 5.97 -4.03 -9.87
C GLU A 45 6.60 -5.41 -9.64
N ARG A 46 6.49 -5.95 -8.42
CA ARG A 46 6.96 -7.31 -8.11
C ARG A 46 6.19 -8.38 -8.89
N VAL A 47 4.86 -8.28 -8.96
CA VAL A 47 4.02 -9.20 -9.77
C VAL A 47 4.42 -9.14 -11.24
N ARG A 48 4.55 -7.93 -11.80
CA ARG A 48 4.99 -7.72 -13.18
C ARG A 48 6.36 -8.36 -13.45
N THR A 49 7.29 -8.20 -12.53
CA THR A 49 8.62 -8.79 -12.62
C THR A 49 8.55 -10.31 -12.65
N LEU A 50 7.72 -10.92 -11.78
CA LEU A 50 7.52 -12.36 -11.76
C LEU A 50 6.89 -12.88 -13.05
N GLU A 51 5.88 -12.20 -13.60
CA GLU A 51 5.26 -12.54 -14.89
C GLU A 51 6.29 -12.56 -16.01
N VAL A 52 7.14 -11.52 -16.10
CA VAL A 52 8.18 -11.41 -17.12
C VAL A 52 9.21 -12.53 -16.98
N LEU A 53 9.70 -12.79 -15.76
CA LEU A 53 10.70 -13.83 -15.52
C LEU A 53 10.15 -15.24 -15.83
N LEU A 54 8.90 -15.53 -15.45
CA LEU A 54 8.25 -16.80 -15.72
C LEU A 54 7.99 -17.00 -17.22
N ALA A 55 7.57 -15.96 -17.93
CA ALA A 55 7.35 -16.00 -19.37
C ALA A 55 8.67 -16.18 -20.14
N GLN A 56 9.73 -15.45 -19.76
CA GLN A 56 11.07 -15.61 -20.34
C GLN A 56 11.64 -17.01 -20.11
N GLY A 57 11.34 -17.62 -18.96
CA GLY A 57 11.69 -19.00 -18.64
C GLY A 57 10.81 -20.06 -19.33
N GLY A 58 9.78 -19.65 -20.09
CA GLY A 58 8.84 -20.55 -20.75
C GLY A 58 7.89 -21.29 -19.80
N ALA A 59 7.76 -20.83 -18.55
CA ALA A 59 6.94 -21.48 -17.53
C ALA A 59 5.44 -21.16 -17.67
N ILE A 60 5.10 -19.98 -18.17
CA ILE A 60 3.73 -19.53 -18.40
C ILE A 60 3.64 -18.75 -19.71
N ASP A 61 2.49 -18.80 -20.37
CA ASP A 61 2.10 -17.78 -21.36
C ASP A 61 1.50 -16.59 -20.60
N PRO A 62 1.98 -15.35 -20.80
CA PRO A 62 1.39 -14.16 -20.17
C PRO A 62 -0.13 -14.07 -20.29
N ALA A 63 -0.72 -14.53 -21.41
CA ALA A 63 -2.17 -14.52 -21.62
C ALA A 63 -2.94 -15.46 -20.67
N GLN A 64 -2.29 -16.48 -20.11
CA GLN A 64 -2.90 -17.38 -19.14
C GLN A 64 -3.23 -16.68 -17.82
N ALA A 65 -2.43 -15.69 -17.41
CA ALA A 65 -2.69 -14.94 -16.19
C ALA A 65 -4.00 -14.12 -16.31
N ASP A 66 -4.24 -13.52 -17.47
CA ASP A 66 -5.45 -12.72 -17.73
C ASP A 66 -6.73 -13.56 -17.83
N GLN A 67 -6.58 -14.83 -18.23
CA GLN A 67 -7.69 -15.79 -18.39
C GLN A 67 -7.88 -16.70 -17.18
N TYR A 68 -7.03 -16.57 -16.16
CA TYR A 68 -7.03 -17.47 -15.02
C TYR A 68 -8.28 -17.27 -14.15
N GLU A 69 -9.10 -18.32 -14.06
CA GLU A 69 -10.21 -18.38 -13.13
C GLU A 69 -9.85 -19.29 -11.96
N PRO A 70 -9.77 -18.77 -10.72
CA PRO A 70 -9.50 -19.59 -9.55
C PRO A 70 -10.66 -20.57 -9.29
N GLY A 71 -10.34 -21.81 -8.95
CA GLY A 71 -11.32 -22.77 -8.46
C GLY A 71 -11.99 -22.33 -7.16
N SER A 72 -13.09 -22.98 -6.77
CA SER A 72 -13.89 -22.58 -5.60
C SER A 72 -13.11 -22.51 -4.29
N GLU A 73 -12.18 -23.44 -4.07
CA GLU A 73 -11.33 -23.48 -2.88
C GLU A 73 -10.35 -22.29 -2.86
N GLU A 74 -9.62 -22.08 -3.95
CA GLU A 74 -8.69 -20.96 -4.07
C GLU A 74 -9.41 -19.61 -3.99
N ALA A 75 -10.59 -19.48 -4.59
CA ALA A 75 -11.40 -18.27 -4.50
C ALA A 75 -11.80 -17.97 -3.05
N ALA A 76 -12.16 -18.99 -2.26
CA ALA A 76 -12.45 -18.85 -0.84
C ALA A 76 -11.21 -18.44 -0.04
N ASP A 77 -10.05 -19.01 -0.35
CA ASP A 77 -8.77 -18.66 0.29
C ASP A 77 -8.38 -17.21 0.02
N ARG A 78 -8.48 -16.79 -1.24
CA ARG A 78 -8.29 -15.39 -1.66
C ARG A 78 -9.27 -14.46 -0.96
N ALA A 79 -10.52 -14.88 -0.75
CA ALA A 79 -11.50 -14.11 0.00
C ALA A 79 -11.11 -13.93 1.48
N ARG A 80 -10.70 -15.01 2.15
CA ARG A 80 -10.22 -14.94 3.54
C ARG A 80 -9.01 -14.02 3.69
N GLN A 81 -8.06 -14.10 2.77
CA GLN A 81 -6.88 -13.25 2.77
C GLN A 81 -7.24 -11.77 2.56
N ARG A 82 -8.17 -11.45 1.65
CA ARG A 82 -8.67 -10.08 1.45
C ARG A 82 -9.38 -9.54 2.69
N SER A 83 -10.23 -10.34 3.33
CA SER A 83 -10.93 -9.95 4.56
C SER A 83 -9.94 -9.65 5.68
N LYS A 84 -8.93 -10.51 5.88
CA LYS A 84 -7.86 -10.29 6.86
C LYS A 84 -7.10 -8.99 6.61
N LEU A 85 -6.66 -8.74 5.36
CA LEU A 85 -5.97 -7.50 5.01
C LEU A 85 -6.84 -6.26 5.26
N THR A 86 -8.12 -6.35 4.92
CA THR A 86 -9.07 -5.24 5.13
C THR A 86 -9.23 -4.94 6.62
N GLU A 87 -9.30 -5.97 7.47
CA GLU A 87 -9.38 -5.81 8.92
C GLU A 87 -8.08 -5.22 9.51
N GLU A 88 -6.91 -5.69 9.06
CA GLU A 88 -5.61 -5.18 9.53
C GLU A 88 -5.41 -3.70 9.18
N ILE A 89 -5.83 -3.28 7.98
CA ILE A 89 -5.63 -1.91 7.49
C ILE A 89 -6.74 -0.96 7.96
N LEU A 90 -8.01 -1.35 7.83
CA LEU A 90 -9.15 -0.47 8.12
C LEU A 90 -9.69 -0.62 9.54
N GLY A 91 -9.46 -1.76 10.20
CA GLY A 91 -9.94 -2.01 11.56
C GLY A 91 -9.56 -0.94 12.59
N PRO A 92 -8.30 -0.47 12.64
CA PRO A 92 -7.90 0.61 13.54
C PRO A 92 -8.66 1.92 13.30
N ILE A 93 -8.91 2.25 12.04
CA ILE A 93 -9.66 3.45 11.63
C ILE A 93 -11.13 3.31 12.07
N VAL A 94 -11.77 2.19 11.74
CA VAL A 94 -13.18 1.90 12.07
C VAL A 94 -13.41 1.89 13.58
N SER A 95 -12.49 1.27 14.34
CA SER A 95 -12.55 1.21 15.81
C SER A 95 -12.45 2.61 16.43
N ARG A 96 -11.63 3.49 15.86
CA ARG A 96 -11.49 4.88 16.32
C ARG A 96 -12.74 5.70 16.03
N LEU A 97 -13.27 5.59 14.80
CA LEU A 97 -14.53 6.23 14.40
C LEU A 97 -15.71 5.83 15.29
N SER A 98 -15.73 4.58 15.76
CA SER A 98 -16.80 4.06 16.62
C SER A 98 -16.69 4.49 18.09
N ARG A 99 -15.54 5.03 18.53
CA ARG A 99 -15.30 5.50 19.90
C ARG A 99 -15.46 7.02 20.05
N ASP A 100 -15.25 7.74 18.96
CA ASP A 100 -15.33 9.21 18.90
C ASP A 100 -16.71 9.71 18.41
N GLY A 101 -17.64 8.79 18.09
CA GLY A 101 -19.01 9.05 17.63
C GLY A 101 -20.09 8.87 18.69
#